data_AF-A0A2M7BCR0-F1
#
_entry.id   AF-A0A2M7BCR0-F1
#
_cell.length_a   1.000
_cell.length_b   1.000
_cell.length_c   1.000
_cell.angle_alpha   90.00
_cell.angle_beta   90.00
_cell.angle_gamma   90.00
#
_symmetry.space_group_name_H-M   'P 1'
#
loop_
_entity.id
_entity.type
_entity.pdbx_description
1 polymer ?
#
loop_
_entity_poly.entity_id
_entity_poly.type
_entity_poly.pdbx_seq_one_letter_code
_entity_poly.pdbx_strand_id
1 'polypeptide(L)'
;MFLTKRRKFIFCSILLTGGLTLIQLGVMPSRYLAIFILSFLTIPLTLWSLKESLHGPIWLTSWILPLLFTTGVGLFYFLLPGSLLSAIPIIIIYFLGMYALFLSENIFAVAAIRTIQLFRSASAVSFLLTLVASFFLYDTVFSFRLPFYYNGLLVFIISFFLFLQGIWSVNLEEKISFSVFLYSFFLSLGMGEIALVYSLWPTAITLSSLFLTTLIYVSLGIVQAKLNDRLFKKIVLEYLAVGLVVLLVLFGLTQWG
;
A
#
# COMPACT_ATOMS: atom_id res chain seq x y z
N MET A 1 -9.11 20.73 -26.21
CA MET A 1 -7.64 20.94 -26.19
C MET A 1 -7.08 20.14 -25.04
N PHE A 2 -6.43 19.02 -25.37
CA PHE A 2 -6.27 17.83 -24.53
C PHE A 2 -5.11 17.98 -23.54
N LEU A 3 -5.38 17.85 -22.24
CA LEU A 3 -4.33 17.70 -21.22
C LEU A 3 -3.41 16.53 -21.60
N THR A 4 -2.09 16.76 -21.63
CA THR A 4 -1.12 15.67 -21.80
C THR A 4 -1.21 14.70 -20.63
N LYS A 5 -0.91 13.40 -20.82
CA LYS A 5 -1.02 12.36 -19.76
C LYS A 5 -0.33 12.79 -18.45
N ARG A 6 0.89 13.34 -18.55
CA ARG A 6 1.65 13.84 -17.38
C ARG A 6 0.94 14.99 -16.66
N ARG A 7 0.30 15.92 -17.40
CA ARG A 7 -0.49 17.00 -16.81
C ARG A 7 -1.75 16.46 -16.13
N LYS A 8 -2.38 15.40 -16.67
CA LYS A 8 -3.51 14.72 -15.99
C LYS A 8 -3.07 14.12 -14.65
N PHE A 9 -1.90 13.48 -14.58
CA PHE A 9 -1.39 12.91 -13.31
C PHE A 9 -1.09 13.98 -12.27
N ILE A 10 -0.41 15.07 -12.67
CA ILE A 10 -0.16 16.21 -11.79
C ILE A 10 -1.48 16.80 -11.30
N PHE A 11 -2.44 17.03 -12.20
CA PHE A 11 -3.75 17.56 -11.85
C PHE A 11 -4.50 16.67 -10.85
N CYS A 12 -4.57 15.35 -11.09
CA CYS A 12 -5.21 14.42 -10.16
C CYS A 12 -4.51 14.40 -8.79
N SER A 13 -3.18 14.45 -8.78
CA SER A 13 -2.39 14.46 -7.54
C SER A 13 -2.62 15.75 -6.76
N ILE A 14 -2.64 16.91 -7.42
CA ILE A 14 -2.98 18.20 -6.80
C ILE A 14 -4.41 18.17 -6.26
N LEU A 15 -5.37 17.68 -7.05
CA LEU A 15 -6.78 17.64 -6.66
C LEU A 15 -6.98 16.75 -5.43
N LEU A 16 -6.41 15.55 -5.43
CA LEU A 16 -6.48 14.64 -4.28
C LEU A 16 -5.77 15.23 -3.06
N THR A 17 -4.61 15.87 -3.25
CA THR A 17 -3.87 16.52 -2.16
C THR A 17 -4.67 17.68 -1.59
N GLY A 18 -5.29 18.50 -2.43
CA GLY A 18 -6.21 19.56 -2.03
C GLY A 18 -7.43 19.03 -1.28
N GLY A 19 -8.00 17.91 -1.73
CA GLY A 19 -9.07 17.22 -1.02
C GLY A 19 -8.63 16.78 0.38
N LEU A 20 -7.43 16.20 0.50
CA LEU A 20 -6.87 15.79 1.77
C LEU A 20 -6.64 16.99 2.70
N THR A 21 -6.03 18.08 2.21
CA THR A 21 -5.78 19.28 3.03
C THR A 21 -7.06 19.96 3.48
N LEU A 22 -8.11 19.98 2.66
CA LEU A 22 -9.42 20.49 3.05
C LEU A 22 -10.04 19.69 4.19
N ILE A 23 -9.91 18.37 4.17
CA ILE A 23 -10.39 17.50 5.26
C ILE A 23 -9.59 17.75 6.54
N GLN A 24 -8.28 18.01 6.42
CA GLN A 24 -7.39 18.27 7.56
C GLN A 24 -7.69 19.62 8.22
N LEU A 25 -7.86 20.68 7.43
CA LEU A 25 -8.13 22.03 7.92
C LEU A 25 -9.60 22.23 8.30
N GLY A 26 -10.50 21.45 7.72
CA GLY A 26 -11.94 21.54 7.98
C GLY A 26 -12.32 21.12 9.41
N VAL A 27 -13.15 21.93 10.05
CA VAL A 27 -13.91 21.51 11.24
C VAL A 27 -15.12 20.69 10.76
N MET A 28 -14.85 19.54 10.15
CA MET A 28 -15.91 18.63 9.73
C MET A 28 -16.22 17.63 10.86
N PRO A 29 -17.48 17.46 11.27
CA PRO A 29 -17.85 16.47 12.28
C PRO A 29 -17.63 15.02 11.80
N SER A 30 -17.61 14.79 10.48
CA SER A 30 -17.53 13.45 9.86
C SER A 30 -16.22 13.23 9.08
N ARG A 31 -15.07 13.51 9.70
CA ARG A 31 -13.75 13.41 9.03
C ARG A 31 -13.46 12.03 8.43
N TYR A 32 -13.77 10.95 9.15
CA TYR A 32 -13.57 9.58 8.65
C TYR A 32 -14.36 9.32 7.37
N LEU A 33 -15.62 9.75 7.33
CA LEU A 33 -16.47 9.62 6.14
C LEU A 33 -15.89 10.42 4.97
N ALA A 34 -15.38 11.63 5.22
CA ALA A 34 -14.75 12.43 4.19
C ALA A 34 -13.49 11.76 3.60
N ILE A 35 -12.67 11.10 4.43
CA ILE A 35 -11.51 10.31 3.96
C ILE A 35 -11.97 9.14 3.10
N PHE A 36 -13.02 8.43 3.51
CA PHE A 36 -13.57 7.34 2.70
C PHE A 36 -14.05 7.86 1.35
N ILE A 37 -14.79 8.97 1.32
CA ILE A 37 -15.20 9.61 0.05
C ILE A 37 -13.97 9.96 -0.79
N LEU A 38 -12.94 10.59 -0.21
CA LEU A 38 -11.73 10.95 -0.93
C LEU A 38 -10.99 9.71 -1.48
N SER A 39 -10.94 8.64 -0.69
CA SER A 39 -10.33 7.37 -1.07
C SER A 39 -11.08 6.71 -2.22
N PHE A 40 -12.41 6.70 -2.19
CA PHE A 40 -13.22 6.20 -3.32
C PHE A 40 -13.14 7.12 -4.54
N LEU A 41 -12.97 8.43 -4.35
CA LEU A 41 -12.77 9.40 -5.42
C LEU A 41 -11.44 9.18 -6.17
N THR A 42 -10.47 8.50 -5.56
CA THR A 42 -9.25 8.07 -6.28
C THR A 42 -9.56 7.12 -7.42
N ILE A 43 -10.59 6.27 -7.32
CA ILE A 43 -10.92 5.28 -8.35
C ILE A 43 -11.26 5.96 -9.68
N PRO A 44 -12.30 6.82 -9.77
CA PRO A 44 -12.64 7.47 -11.03
C PRO A 44 -11.51 8.38 -11.55
N LEU A 45 -10.73 9.02 -10.67
CA LEU A 45 -9.57 9.82 -11.09
C LEU A 45 -8.46 8.96 -11.71
N THR A 46 -8.15 7.82 -11.08
CA THR A 46 -7.17 6.86 -11.59
C THR A 46 -7.60 6.38 -12.97
N LEU A 47 -8.85 5.92 -13.09
CA LEU A 47 -9.43 5.44 -14.35
C LEU A 47 -9.48 6.54 -15.42
N TRP A 48 -9.83 7.78 -15.06
CA TRP A 48 -9.84 8.90 -16.00
C TRP A 48 -8.43 9.26 -16.47
N SER A 49 -7.46 9.27 -15.56
CA SER A 49 -6.08 9.61 -15.86
C SER A 49 -5.40 8.57 -16.76
N LEU A 50 -5.78 7.29 -16.59
CA LEU A 50 -5.22 6.14 -17.31
C LEU A 50 -6.06 5.69 -18.50
N LYS A 51 -7.22 6.29 -18.78
CA LYS A 51 -8.24 5.81 -19.75
C LYS A 51 -7.68 5.28 -21.08
N GLU A 52 -6.66 5.93 -21.62
CA GLU A 52 -6.03 5.59 -22.91
C GLU A 52 -5.07 4.39 -22.85
N SER A 53 -4.67 3.95 -21.66
CA SER A 53 -3.71 2.87 -21.43
C SER A 53 -4.35 1.62 -20.82
N LEU A 54 -5.63 1.66 -20.45
CA LEU A 54 -6.30 0.56 -19.74
C LEU A 54 -6.74 -0.54 -20.71
N HIS A 55 -6.14 -1.72 -20.57
CA HIS A 55 -6.55 -2.95 -21.26
C HIS A 55 -6.63 -4.11 -20.28
N GLY A 56 -7.68 -4.94 -20.38
CA GLY A 56 -7.84 -6.15 -19.56
C GLY A 56 -7.83 -5.91 -18.03
N PRO A 57 -7.12 -6.73 -17.23
CA PRO A 57 -7.16 -6.73 -15.78
C PRO A 57 -6.43 -5.54 -15.14
N ILE A 58 -5.64 -4.79 -15.92
CA ILE A 58 -5.05 -3.51 -15.49
C ILE A 58 -6.13 -2.58 -14.95
N TRP A 59 -7.34 -2.64 -15.50
CA TRP A 59 -8.47 -1.85 -15.02
C TRP A 59 -8.80 -2.12 -13.55
N LEU A 60 -8.70 -3.37 -13.09
CA LEU A 60 -8.99 -3.74 -11.71
C LEU A 60 -7.83 -3.42 -10.78
N THR A 61 -6.59 -3.72 -11.19
CA THR A 61 -5.42 -3.61 -10.31
C THR A 61 -4.91 -2.18 -10.16
N SER A 62 -5.12 -1.33 -11.18
CA SER A 62 -4.54 0.02 -11.25
C SER A 62 -5.01 0.99 -10.16
N TRP A 63 -6.24 0.84 -9.64
CA TRP A 63 -6.78 1.72 -8.60
C TRP A 63 -6.59 1.18 -7.18
N ILE A 64 -6.13 -0.06 -7.01
CA ILE A 64 -5.99 -0.69 -5.69
C ILE A 64 -4.98 0.08 -4.83
N LEU A 65 -3.75 0.29 -5.31
CA LEU A 65 -2.74 1.02 -4.53
C LEU A 65 -3.09 2.48 -4.32
N PRO A 66 -3.51 3.24 -5.34
CA PRO A 66 -3.95 4.63 -5.14
C PRO A 66 -5.02 4.74 -4.05
N LEU A 67 -6.02 3.86 -4.06
CA LEU A 67 -7.06 3.84 -3.04
C LEU A 67 -6.51 3.52 -1.65
N LEU A 68 -5.70 2.46 -1.53
CA LEU A 68 -5.13 2.04 -0.25
C LEU A 68 -4.15 3.07 0.31
N PHE A 69 -3.37 3.71 -0.55
CA PHE A 69 -2.43 4.76 -0.17
C PHE A 69 -3.18 6.00 0.33
N THR A 70 -4.22 6.44 -0.36
CA THR A 70 -5.08 7.54 0.13
C THR A 70 -5.79 7.20 1.42
N THR A 71 -6.29 5.98 1.56
CA THR A 71 -6.92 5.51 2.79
C THR A 71 -5.92 5.50 3.95
N GLY A 72 -4.73 4.93 3.73
CA GLY A 72 -3.66 4.84 4.72
C GLY A 72 -3.17 6.21 5.18
N VAL A 73 -2.75 7.06 4.24
CA VAL A 73 -2.25 8.41 4.55
C VAL A 73 -3.34 9.26 5.20
N GLY A 74 -4.57 9.17 4.69
CA GLY A 74 -5.71 9.93 5.19
C GLY A 74 -6.06 9.58 6.63
N LEU A 75 -6.10 8.30 6.97
CA LEU A 75 -6.41 7.85 8.33
C LEU A 75 -5.22 8.06 9.29
N PHE A 76 -3.99 7.75 8.86
CA PHE A 76 -2.78 7.90 9.67
C PHE A 76 -2.54 9.36 10.08
N TYR A 77 -2.91 10.33 9.24
CA TYR A 77 -2.82 11.75 9.57
C TYR A 77 -3.47 12.08 10.92
N PHE A 78 -4.61 11.47 11.24
CA PHE A 78 -5.36 11.76 12.48
C PHE A 78 -4.68 11.23 13.74
N LEU A 79 -3.70 10.35 13.59
CA LEU A 79 -2.89 9.83 14.69
C LEU A 79 -1.75 10.78 15.05
N LEU A 80 -1.44 11.74 14.18
CA LEU A 80 -0.36 12.70 14.40
C LEU A 80 -0.85 13.94 15.15
N PRO A 81 0.05 14.65 15.85
CA PRO A 81 -0.29 15.89 16.53
C PRO A 81 -0.94 16.89 15.56
N GLY A 82 -2.01 17.57 15.99
CA GLY A 82 -2.78 18.52 15.17
C GLY A 82 -2.08 19.86 14.89
N SER A 83 -0.78 19.84 14.60
CA SER A 83 0.00 21.03 14.26
C SER A 83 0.11 21.21 12.75
N LEU A 84 0.19 22.45 12.27
CA LEU A 84 0.45 22.71 10.84
C LEU A 84 1.81 22.15 10.40
N LEU A 85 2.79 22.11 11.31
CA LEU A 85 4.13 21.62 11.04
C LEU A 85 4.15 20.12 10.73
N SER A 86 3.38 19.31 11.47
CA SER A 86 3.24 17.87 11.20
C SER A 86 2.45 17.59 9.91
N ALA A 87 1.59 18.50 9.48
CA ALA A 87 0.82 18.35 8.25
C ALA A 87 1.68 18.48 6.97
N ILE A 88 2.67 19.38 6.96
CA ILE A 88 3.48 19.67 5.77
C ILE A 88 4.18 18.42 5.20
N PRO A 89 4.92 17.62 5.99
CA PRO A 89 5.53 16.39 5.48
C PRO A 89 4.53 15.42 4.88
N ILE A 90 3.35 15.26 5.50
CA ILE A 90 2.32 14.31 5.06
C ILE A 90 1.73 14.75 3.73
N ILE A 91 1.46 16.05 3.58
CA ILE A 91 0.95 16.63 2.32
C ILE A 91 1.97 16.41 1.20
N ILE A 92 3.25 16.61 1.46
CA ILE A 92 4.33 16.40 0.49
C ILE A 92 4.44 14.91 0.12
N ILE A 93 4.48 14.02 1.11
CA ILE A 93 4.53 12.56 0.92
C ILE A 93 3.33 12.10 0.11
N TYR A 94 2.14 12.62 0.42
CA TYR A 94 0.91 12.28 -0.27
C TYR A 94 0.92 12.74 -1.72
N PHE A 95 1.29 14.00 -1.98
CA PHE A 95 1.36 14.54 -3.34
C PHE A 95 2.37 13.78 -4.21
N LEU A 96 3.59 13.58 -3.70
CA LEU A 96 4.65 12.87 -4.42
C LEU A 96 4.31 11.39 -4.60
N GLY A 97 3.77 10.76 -3.55
CA GLY A 97 3.33 9.36 -3.57
C GLY A 97 2.24 9.13 -4.60
N MET A 98 1.18 9.94 -4.60
CA MET A 98 0.09 9.82 -5.58
C MET A 98 0.57 10.06 -7.02
N TYR A 99 1.43 11.06 -7.24
CA TYR A 99 2.01 11.29 -8.55
C TYR A 99 2.86 10.09 -9.02
N ALA A 100 3.67 9.54 -8.13
CA ALA A 100 4.49 8.36 -8.39
C ALA A 100 3.63 7.11 -8.66
N LEU A 101 2.51 6.94 -7.97
CA LEU A 101 1.55 5.86 -8.22
C LEU A 101 0.95 6.00 -9.63
N PHE A 102 0.39 7.15 -9.99
CA PHE A 102 -0.18 7.34 -11.33
C PHE A 102 0.84 7.10 -12.44
N LEU A 103 2.09 7.53 -12.23
CA LEU A 103 3.17 7.28 -13.17
C LEU A 103 3.53 5.80 -13.26
N SER A 104 3.63 5.11 -12.12
CA SER A 104 3.98 3.68 -12.07
C SER A 104 2.90 2.82 -12.69
N GLU A 105 1.62 3.09 -12.39
CA GLU A 105 0.48 2.40 -12.99
C GLU A 105 0.39 2.62 -14.49
N ASN A 106 0.69 3.83 -14.97
CA ASN A 106 0.80 4.06 -16.41
C ASN A 106 1.96 3.27 -17.04
N ILE A 107 3.10 3.14 -16.35
CA ILE A 107 4.21 2.33 -16.84
C ILE A 107 3.81 0.85 -16.89
N PHE A 108 3.13 0.31 -15.87
CA PHE A 108 2.60 -1.05 -15.88
C PHE A 108 1.62 -1.29 -17.01
N ALA A 109 0.69 -0.35 -17.21
CA ALA A 109 -0.28 -0.42 -18.30
C ALA A 109 0.39 -0.50 -19.68
N VAL A 110 1.45 0.30 -19.91
CA VAL A 110 2.20 0.25 -21.18
C VAL A 110 3.11 -1.00 -21.24
N ALA A 111 3.69 -1.41 -20.11
CA ALA A 111 4.60 -2.55 -20.02
C ALA A 111 3.91 -3.90 -20.29
N ALA A 112 2.61 -4.00 -19.99
CA ALA A 112 1.81 -5.19 -20.27
C ALA A 112 1.67 -5.49 -21.77
N ILE A 113 1.73 -4.45 -22.63
CA ILE A 113 1.65 -4.62 -24.09
C ILE A 113 3.06 -4.85 -24.67
N ARG A 114 4.07 -4.17 -24.13
CA ARG A 114 5.45 -4.24 -24.61
C ARG A 114 6.43 -4.06 -23.47
N THR A 115 7.51 -4.83 -23.45
CA THR A 115 8.55 -4.69 -22.43
C THR A 115 9.26 -3.34 -22.55
N ILE A 116 9.37 -2.59 -21.44
CA ILE A 116 10.04 -1.28 -21.39
C ILE A 116 11.03 -1.25 -20.22
N GLN A 117 12.21 -0.64 -20.41
CA GLN A 117 13.26 -0.56 -19.38
C GLN A 117 12.79 0.10 -18.08
N LEU A 118 11.90 1.10 -18.17
CA LEU A 118 11.29 1.83 -17.06
C LEU A 118 10.44 0.94 -16.12
N PHE A 119 10.05 -0.25 -16.56
CA PHE A 119 9.28 -1.21 -15.76
C PHE A 119 9.99 -1.58 -14.45
N ARG A 120 11.31 -1.78 -14.48
CA ARG A 120 12.08 -2.11 -13.26
C ARG A 120 12.03 -0.99 -12.23
N SER A 121 12.18 0.25 -12.69
CA SER A 121 12.09 1.43 -11.82
C SER A 121 10.68 1.61 -11.25
N ALA A 122 9.64 1.45 -12.07
CA ALA A 122 8.25 1.52 -11.63
C ALA A 122 7.91 0.43 -10.60
N SER A 123 8.41 -0.80 -10.81
CA SER A 123 8.23 -1.92 -9.87
C SER A 123 8.85 -1.60 -8.50
N ALA A 124 10.06 -1.04 -8.47
CA ALA A 124 10.72 -0.64 -7.23
C ALA A 124 9.95 0.48 -6.49
N VAL A 125 9.47 1.49 -7.22
CA VAL A 125 8.67 2.59 -6.66
C VAL A 125 7.34 2.09 -6.13
N SER A 126 6.63 1.25 -6.88
CA SER A 126 5.37 0.63 -6.45
C SER A 126 5.56 -0.25 -5.21
N PHE A 127 6.62 -1.05 -5.17
CA PHE A 127 6.98 -1.86 -4.00
C PHE A 127 7.22 -0.98 -2.76
N LEU A 128 8.01 0.09 -2.89
CA LEU A 128 8.23 1.05 -1.80
C LEU A 128 6.92 1.67 -1.31
N LEU A 129 6.06 2.13 -2.23
CA LEU A 129 4.77 2.74 -1.88
C LEU A 129 3.79 1.73 -1.27
N THR A 130 3.89 0.45 -1.63
CA THR A 130 3.16 -0.65 -0.99
C THR A 130 3.58 -0.80 0.48
N LEU A 131 4.88 -0.75 0.78
CA LEU A 131 5.35 -0.80 2.17
C LEU A 131 4.88 0.41 2.97
N VAL A 132 4.99 1.61 2.42
CA VAL A 132 4.51 2.85 3.06
C VAL A 132 3.00 2.78 3.32
N ALA A 133 2.20 2.37 2.32
CA ALA A 133 0.76 2.19 2.48
C ALA A 133 0.44 1.14 3.56
N SER A 134 1.14 -0.01 3.56
CA SER A 134 0.93 -1.07 4.54
C SER A 134 1.18 -0.58 5.96
N PHE A 135 2.26 0.19 6.18
CA PHE A 135 2.60 0.73 7.49
C PHE A 135 1.51 1.65 8.01
N PHE A 136 1.07 2.63 7.20
CA PHE A 136 0.02 3.56 7.59
C PHE A 136 -1.33 2.86 7.85
N LEU A 137 -1.67 1.86 7.05
CA LEU A 137 -2.91 1.11 7.21
C LEU A 137 -2.90 0.23 8.46
N TYR A 138 -1.83 -0.53 8.72
CA TYR A 138 -1.73 -1.36 9.92
C TYR A 138 -1.68 -0.52 11.19
N ASP A 139 -0.96 0.61 11.16
CA ASP A 139 -0.90 1.54 12.29
C ASP A 139 -2.26 2.13 12.62
N THR A 140 -3.03 2.47 11.58
CA THR A 140 -4.43 2.88 11.73
C THR A 140 -5.30 1.79 12.32
N VAL A 141 -5.21 0.55 11.81
CA VAL A 141 -6.04 -0.57 12.29
C VAL A 141 -5.83 -0.81 13.78
N PHE A 142 -4.57 -0.91 14.22
CA PHE A 142 -4.26 -1.12 15.64
C PHE A 142 -4.57 0.10 16.50
N SER A 143 -4.45 1.32 15.96
CA SER A 143 -4.79 2.56 16.66
C SER A 143 -6.28 2.69 16.98
N PHE A 144 -7.16 2.05 16.19
CA PHE A 144 -8.59 1.99 16.51
C PHE A 144 -8.93 1.12 17.71
N ARG A 145 -7.96 0.33 18.23
CA ARG A 145 -8.15 -0.55 19.40
C ARG A 145 -9.39 -1.45 19.27
N LEU A 146 -9.62 -1.96 18.07
CA LEU A 146 -10.74 -2.86 17.80
C LEU A 146 -10.47 -4.21 18.49
N PRO A 147 -11.54 -5.00 18.75
CA PRO A 147 -11.41 -6.39 19.17
C PRO A 147 -10.49 -7.18 18.24
N PHE A 148 -9.75 -8.14 18.80
CA PHE A 148 -8.73 -8.91 18.08
C PHE A 148 -9.23 -9.48 16.74
N TYR A 149 -10.44 -10.04 16.69
CA TYR A 149 -11.03 -10.61 15.47
C TYR A 149 -11.25 -9.59 14.35
N TYR A 150 -11.57 -8.32 14.68
CA TYR A 150 -11.66 -7.26 13.68
C TYR A 150 -10.28 -6.83 13.17
N ASN A 151 -9.25 -6.79 14.03
CA ASN A 151 -7.88 -6.49 13.59
C ASN A 151 -7.39 -7.55 12.61
N GLY A 152 -7.55 -8.84 12.94
CA GLY A 152 -7.17 -9.93 12.05
C GLY A 152 -7.89 -9.86 10.69
N LEU A 153 -9.20 -9.61 10.71
CA LEU A 153 -10.00 -9.48 9.48
C LEU A 153 -9.57 -8.27 8.64
N LEU A 154 -9.38 -7.10 9.25
CA LEU A 154 -8.95 -5.89 8.52
C LEU A 154 -7.54 -6.06 7.95
N VAL A 155 -6.60 -6.60 8.73
CA VAL A 155 -5.25 -6.89 8.25
C VAL A 155 -5.29 -7.89 7.11
N PHE A 156 -6.12 -8.94 7.19
CA PHE A 156 -6.33 -9.89 6.10
C PHE A 156 -6.80 -9.16 4.83
N ILE A 157 -7.86 -8.35 4.90
CA ILE A 157 -8.43 -7.64 3.75
C ILE A 157 -7.40 -6.68 3.13
N ILE A 158 -6.74 -5.86 3.96
CA ILE A 158 -5.72 -4.91 3.51
C ILE A 158 -4.56 -5.64 2.82
N SER A 159 -4.03 -6.68 3.48
CA SER A 159 -2.91 -7.45 2.96
C SER A 159 -3.27 -8.17 1.67
N PHE A 160 -4.51 -8.68 1.56
CA PHE A 160 -4.99 -9.35 0.35
C PHE A 160 -4.89 -8.43 -0.87
N PHE A 161 -5.39 -7.20 -0.77
CA PHE A 161 -5.33 -6.25 -1.87
C PHE A 161 -3.89 -5.79 -2.19
N LEU A 162 -3.05 -5.58 -1.16
CA LEU A 162 -1.63 -5.25 -1.34
C LEU A 162 -0.86 -6.37 -2.05
N PHE A 163 -1.06 -7.63 -1.63
CA PHE A 163 -0.44 -8.78 -2.29
C PHE A 163 -0.98 -8.99 -3.69
N LEU A 164 -2.29 -8.87 -3.89
CA LEU A 164 -2.91 -9.06 -5.20
C LEU A 164 -2.29 -8.13 -6.24
N GLN A 165 -2.20 -6.85 -5.93
CA GLN A 165 -1.60 -5.88 -6.82
C GLN A 165 -0.07 -6.04 -6.92
N GLY A 166 0.61 -6.27 -5.79
CA GLY A 166 2.07 -6.40 -5.75
C GLY A 166 2.62 -7.65 -6.45
N ILE A 167 1.88 -8.76 -6.44
CA ILE A 167 2.26 -10.00 -7.11
C ILE A 167 1.91 -9.91 -8.60
N TRP A 168 0.72 -9.38 -8.93
CA TRP A 168 0.29 -9.23 -10.32
C TRP A 168 1.22 -8.29 -11.12
N SER A 169 1.75 -7.24 -10.49
CA SER A 169 2.63 -6.27 -11.16
C SER A 169 3.96 -6.85 -11.67
N VAL A 170 4.34 -8.06 -11.27
CA VAL A 170 5.58 -8.72 -11.72
C VAL A 170 5.48 -9.25 -13.15
N ASN A 171 4.43 -10.00 -13.45
CA ASN A 171 4.27 -10.66 -14.75
C ASN A 171 3.38 -9.85 -15.72
N LEU A 172 2.58 -8.91 -15.21
CA LEU A 172 1.64 -8.08 -15.99
C LEU A 172 0.77 -8.90 -16.96
N GLU A 173 0.31 -10.08 -16.50
CA GLU A 173 -0.48 -11.00 -17.30
C GLU A 173 -1.83 -10.39 -17.72
N GLU A 174 -2.29 -10.70 -18.93
CA GLU A 174 -3.58 -10.27 -19.47
C GLU A 174 -4.80 -10.81 -18.70
N LYS A 175 -4.59 -11.74 -17.76
CA LYS A 175 -5.61 -12.19 -16.80
C LYS A 175 -4.96 -12.36 -15.44
N ILE A 176 -5.73 -12.14 -14.37
CA ILE A 176 -5.27 -12.53 -13.04
C ILE A 176 -5.27 -14.06 -13.00
N SER A 177 -4.08 -14.66 -13.02
CA SER A 177 -3.96 -16.11 -12.94
C SER A 177 -4.38 -16.62 -11.56
N PHE A 178 -4.92 -17.84 -11.53
CA PHE A 178 -5.34 -18.50 -10.30
C PHE A 178 -4.20 -18.59 -9.27
N SER A 179 -2.96 -18.77 -9.75
CA SER A 179 -1.76 -18.76 -8.93
C SER A 179 -1.56 -17.43 -8.20
N VAL A 180 -1.70 -16.29 -8.88
CA VAL A 180 -1.58 -14.95 -8.27
C VAL A 180 -2.63 -14.76 -7.18
N PHE A 181 -3.86 -15.18 -7.44
CA PHE A 181 -4.94 -15.11 -6.45
C PHE A 181 -4.63 -15.99 -5.22
N LEU A 182 -4.23 -17.24 -5.42
CA LEU A 182 -3.89 -18.15 -4.32
C LEU A 182 -2.72 -17.65 -3.47
N TYR A 183 -1.63 -17.18 -4.10
CA TYR A 183 -0.51 -16.61 -3.35
C TYR A 183 -0.96 -15.41 -2.52
N SER A 184 -1.76 -14.52 -3.11
CA SER A 184 -2.26 -13.34 -2.40
C SER A 184 -3.15 -13.70 -1.22
N PHE A 185 -4.04 -14.70 -1.41
CA PHE A 185 -4.95 -15.18 -0.39
C PHE A 185 -4.24 -15.87 0.79
N PHE A 186 -3.31 -16.79 0.52
CA PHE A 186 -2.61 -17.50 1.60
C PHE A 186 -1.62 -16.61 2.36
N LEU A 187 -0.93 -15.70 1.66
CA LEU A 187 -0.09 -14.72 2.33
C LEU A 187 -0.92 -13.76 3.19
N SER A 188 -2.05 -13.28 2.68
CA SER A 188 -2.93 -12.40 3.46
C SER A 188 -3.57 -13.11 4.64
N LEU A 189 -3.92 -14.40 4.49
CA LEU A 189 -4.39 -15.24 5.59
C LEU A 189 -3.36 -15.29 6.72
N GLY A 190 -2.10 -15.59 6.39
CA GLY A 190 -1.01 -15.59 7.36
C GLY A 190 -0.81 -14.23 8.04
N MET A 191 -0.94 -13.13 7.28
CA MET A 191 -0.89 -11.78 7.85
C MET A 191 -2.04 -11.51 8.84
N GLY A 192 -3.25 -11.95 8.51
CA GLY A 192 -4.42 -11.83 9.39
C GLY A 192 -4.27 -12.64 10.67
N GLU A 193 -3.82 -13.89 10.58
CA GLU A 193 -3.56 -14.76 11.72
C GLU A 193 -2.48 -14.18 12.65
N ILE A 194 -1.38 -13.69 12.08
CA ILE A 194 -0.31 -13.03 12.85
C ILE A 194 -0.86 -11.78 13.55
N ALA A 195 -1.71 -10.99 12.89
CA ALA A 195 -2.34 -9.83 13.52
C ALA A 195 -3.31 -10.19 14.66
N LEU A 196 -3.97 -11.37 14.61
CA LEU A 196 -4.77 -11.87 15.75
C LEU A 196 -3.87 -12.12 16.96
N VAL A 197 -2.72 -12.77 16.75
CA VAL A 197 -1.75 -13.05 17.82
C VAL A 197 -1.20 -11.74 18.40
N TYR A 198 -0.83 -10.78 17.55
CA TYR A 198 -0.33 -9.47 18.01
C TYR A 198 -1.39 -8.64 18.72
N SER A 199 -2.67 -8.80 18.40
CA SER A 199 -3.74 -8.09 19.10
C SER A 199 -3.86 -8.50 20.57
N LEU A 200 -3.32 -9.67 20.94
CA LEU A 200 -3.27 -10.15 22.33
C LEU A 200 -1.93 -9.83 23.01
N TRP A 201 -0.95 -9.34 22.24
CA TRP A 201 0.39 -9.05 22.73
C TRP A 201 0.48 -7.58 23.21
N PRO A 202 0.98 -7.30 24.42
CA PRO A 202 1.21 -5.94 24.90
C PRO A 202 2.43 -5.29 24.22
N THR A 203 2.33 -4.98 22.92
CA THR A 203 3.35 -4.27 22.15
C THR A 203 2.87 -2.88 21.75
N ALA A 204 3.81 -1.95 21.56
CA ALA A 204 3.48 -0.64 21.01
C ALA A 204 2.90 -0.78 19.61
N ILE A 205 1.84 -0.01 19.31
CA ILE A 205 1.14 -0.05 18.01
C ILE A 205 2.12 0.12 16.84
N THR A 206 3.02 1.09 16.94
CA THR A 206 4.03 1.37 15.90
C THR A 206 4.97 0.19 15.64
N LEU A 207 5.36 -0.55 16.69
CA LEU A 207 6.20 -1.74 16.56
C LEU A 207 5.46 -2.89 15.87
N SER A 208 4.20 -3.13 16.25
CA SER A 208 3.35 -4.14 15.60
C SER A 208 3.15 -3.84 14.11
N SER A 209 2.91 -2.57 13.77
CA SER A 209 2.73 -2.11 12.39
C SER A 209 4.00 -2.29 11.56
N LEU A 210 5.16 -1.89 12.10
CA LEU A 210 6.46 -2.10 11.43
C LEU A 210 6.78 -3.58 11.23
N PHE A 211 6.43 -4.42 12.19
CA PHE A 211 6.60 -5.87 12.07
C PHE A 211 5.76 -6.44 10.94
N LEU A 212 4.46 -6.12 10.88
CA LEU A 212 3.59 -6.55 9.78
C LEU A 212 4.07 -6.01 8.42
N THR A 213 4.51 -4.74 8.35
CA THR A 213 5.10 -4.19 7.13
C THR A 213 6.38 -4.93 6.71
N THR A 214 7.19 -5.36 7.67
CA THR A 214 8.38 -6.18 7.40
C THR A 214 7.98 -7.55 6.87
N LEU A 215 6.92 -8.16 7.40
CA LEU A 215 6.40 -9.40 6.86
C LEU A 215 5.88 -9.24 5.43
N ILE A 216 5.20 -8.13 5.10
CA ILE A 216 4.86 -7.79 3.70
C ILE A 216 6.14 -7.71 2.86
N TYR A 217 7.16 -6.99 3.32
CA TYR A 217 8.44 -6.86 2.60
C TYR A 217 9.07 -8.23 2.30
N VAL A 218 9.18 -9.10 3.30
CA VAL A 218 9.78 -10.43 3.17
C VAL A 218 8.94 -11.34 2.28
N SER A 219 7.65 -11.45 2.55
CA SER A 219 6.76 -12.37 1.83
C SER A 219 6.56 -11.94 0.37
N LEU A 220 6.26 -10.66 0.13
CA LEU A 220 6.10 -10.12 -1.21
C LEU A 220 7.42 -10.20 -1.97
N GLY A 221 8.55 -9.81 -1.34
CA GLY A 221 9.88 -9.88 -1.96
C GLY A 221 10.27 -11.29 -2.40
N ILE A 222 10.02 -12.31 -1.56
CA ILE A 222 10.29 -13.71 -1.88
C ILE A 222 9.41 -14.19 -3.04
N VAL A 223 8.10 -13.88 -3.02
CA VAL A 223 7.20 -14.29 -4.10
C VAL A 223 7.53 -13.59 -5.40
N GLN A 224 7.81 -12.29 -5.37
CA GLN A 224 8.27 -11.55 -6.56
C GLN A 224 9.60 -12.10 -7.09
N ALA A 225 10.54 -12.49 -6.22
CA ALA A 225 11.80 -13.13 -6.63
C ALA A 225 11.56 -14.50 -7.28
N LYS A 226 10.61 -15.28 -6.76
CA LYS A 226 10.18 -16.56 -7.35
C LYS A 226 9.57 -16.38 -8.72
N LEU A 227 8.66 -15.41 -8.89
CA LEU A 227 8.01 -15.15 -10.17
C LEU A 227 8.97 -14.59 -11.23
N ASN A 228 10.03 -13.91 -10.82
CA ASN A 228 11.09 -13.44 -11.71
C ASN A 228 12.18 -14.50 -12.02
N ASP A 229 11.99 -15.76 -11.62
CA ASP A 229 12.98 -16.85 -11.73
C ASP A 229 14.36 -16.51 -11.12
N ARG A 230 14.34 -15.67 -10.07
CA ARG A 230 15.54 -15.20 -9.35
C ARG A 230 15.57 -15.70 -7.92
N LEU A 231 14.85 -16.78 -7.59
CA LEU A 231 14.81 -17.32 -6.24
C LEU A 231 16.08 -18.12 -5.95
N PHE A 232 17.17 -17.41 -5.66
CA PHE A 232 18.39 -18.00 -5.16
C PHE A 232 18.33 -18.13 -3.63
N LYS A 233 18.95 -19.19 -3.08
CA LYS A 233 19.07 -19.37 -1.62
C LYS A 233 19.60 -18.12 -0.92
N LYS A 234 20.56 -17.42 -1.56
CA LYS A 234 21.12 -16.17 -1.05
C LYS A 234 20.04 -15.08 -0.86
N ILE A 235 19.17 -14.88 -1.84
CA ILE A 235 18.10 -13.86 -1.78
C ILE A 235 17.09 -14.21 -0.69
N VAL A 236 16.73 -15.49 -0.56
CA VAL A 236 15.85 -15.95 0.54
C VAL A 236 16.48 -15.65 1.90
N LEU A 237 17.77 -15.92 2.07
CA LEU A 237 18.49 -15.63 3.30
C LEU A 237 18.56 -14.12 3.59
N GLU A 238 18.75 -13.27 2.57
CA GLU A 238 18.75 -11.81 2.73
C GLU A 238 17.39 -11.31 3.24
N TYR A 239 16.27 -11.76 2.66
CA TYR A 239 14.93 -11.39 3.14
C TYR A 239 14.64 -11.94 4.54
N LEU A 240 14.97 -13.20 4.80
CA LEU A 240 14.77 -13.80 6.11
C LEU A 240 15.64 -13.16 7.20
N ALA A 241 16.85 -12.73 6.86
CA ALA A 241 17.73 -12.01 7.79
C ALA A 241 17.10 -10.68 8.23
N VAL A 242 16.52 -9.92 7.30
CA VAL A 242 15.79 -8.68 7.64
C VAL A 242 14.62 -8.99 8.57
N GLY A 243 13.80 -10.00 8.24
CA GLY A 243 12.69 -10.43 9.09
C GLY A 243 13.14 -10.85 10.49
N LEU A 244 14.24 -11.60 10.59
CA LEU A 244 14.80 -12.05 11.86
C LEU A 244 15.34 -10.89 12.69
N VAL A 245 16.01 -9.92 12.09
CA VAL A 245 16.48 -8.71 12.79
C VAL A 245 15.31 -7.94 13.38
N VAL A 246 14.25 -7.70 12.59
CA VAL A 246 13.06 -6.98 13.08
C VAL A 246 12.35 -7.76 14.20
N LEU A 247 12.29 -9.09 14.08
CA LEU A 247 11.76 -9.95 15.13
C LEU A 247 12.56 -9.82 16.43
N LEU A 248 13.89 -9.86 16.37
CA LEU A 248 14.75 -9.70 17.54
C LEU A 248 14.58 -8.31 18.20
N VAL A 249 14.49 -7.25 17.40
CA VAL A 249 14.22 -5.89 17.89
C VAL A 249 12.87 -5.83 18.60
N LEU A 250 11.83 -6.47 18.03
CA LEU A 250 10.51 -6.52 18.64
C LEU A 250 10.54 -7.21 20.01
N PHE A 251 11.16 -8.39 20.11
CA PHE A 251 11.31 -9.10 21.38
C PHE A 251 12.10 -8.28 22.42
N GLY A 252 13.15 -7.58 21.99
CA GLY A 252 13.98 -6.76 22.89
C GLY A 252 13.29 -5.50 23.41
N LEU A 253 12.39 -4.90 22.63
CA LEU A 253 11.64 -3.69 23.01
C LEU A 253 10.30 -3.98 23.70
N THR A 254 9.85 -5.23 23.66
CA THR A 254 8.61 -5.64 24.34
C THR A 254 8.82 -5.58 25.85
N GLN A 255 8.02 -4.74 26.52
CA GLN A 255 8.00 -4.68 27.97
C GLN A 255 7.00 -5.71 28.49
N TRP A 256 7.50 -6.73 29.17
CA TRP A 256 6.69 -7.79 29.81
C TRP A 256 6.35 -7.44 31.26
N GLY A 257 5.98 -6.18 31.52
CA GLY A 257 5.73 -5.62 32.85
C GLY A 257 4.52 -4.73 32.87
#